data_AF-A0A956P7X9-F1
#
_entry.id   AF-A0A956P7X9-F1
#
_cell.length_a   1.000
_cell.length_b   1.000
_cell.length_c   1.000
_cell.angle_alpha   90.00
_cell.angle_beta   90.00
_cell.angle_gamma   90.00
#
_symmetry.space_group_name_H-M   'P 1'
#
loop_
_entity.id
_entity.type
_entity.pdbx_description
1 polymer ?
#
loop_
_entity_poly.entity_id
_entity_poly.type
_entity_poly.pdbx_seq_one_letter_code
_entity_poly.pdbx_strand_id
1 'polypeptide(L)'
;GKTAATDFFRAKTQDTLRAKFQPVIAAKLDEVGVARDYNNLLTRYRAIPFVPQPPQLNLDRYVADEALDGLFTMLGREEARIREDPKARATELLRRVFSST
;
A
#
# COMPACT_ATOMS: atom_id res chain seq x y z
N GLY A 1 2.83 -14.65 16.81
CA GLY A 1 2.62 -13.25 17.23
C GLY A 1 1.14 -12.89 17.19
N LYS A 2 0.78 -11.67 17.62
CA LYS A 2 -0.61 -11.15 17.57
C LYS A 2 -1.15 -10.97 16.12
N THR A 3 -0.28 -11.01 15.12
CA THR A 3 -0.56 -10.80 13.69
C THR A 3 -0.21 -12.00 12.82
N ALA A 4 -0.12 -13.21 13.40
CA ALA A 4 0.43 -14.37 12.70
C ALA A 4 -0.34 -14.76 11.42
N ALA A 5 -1.66 -14.54 11.39
CA ALA A 5 -2.45 -14.82 10.18
C ALA A 5 -2.17 -13.78 9.10
N THR A 6 -2.05 -12.51 9.48
CA THR A 6 -1.66 -11.39 8.61
C THR A 6 -0.27 -11.62 8.02
N ASP A 7 0.71 -12.01 8.84
CA ASP A 7 2.08 -12.28 8.40
C ASP A 7 2.13 -13.43 7.38
N PHE A 8 1.38 -14.51 7.66
CA PHE A 8 1.25 -15.63 6.73
C PHE A 8 0.59 -15.20 5.42
N PHE A 9 -0.52 -14.46 5.48
CA PHE A 9 -1.24 -13.98 4.31
C PHE A 9 -0.37 -13.05 3.46
N ARG A 10 0.35 -12.12 4.09
CA ARG A 10 1.31 -11.22 3.44
C ARG A 10 2.36 -12.01 2.67
N ALA A 11 3.04 -12.94 3.32
CA ALA A 11 4.09 -13.75 2.70
C ALA A 11 3.59 -14.57 1.49
N LYS A 12 2.29 -14.90 1.43
CA LYS A 12 1.72 -15.70 0.35
C LYS A 12 1.08 -14.88 -0.77
N THR A 13 0.72 -13.63 -0.52
CA THR A 13 -0.14 -12.88 -1.45
C THR A 13 0.40 -11.51 -1.85
N GLN A 14 1.43 -10.99 -1.17
CA GLN A 14 1.91 -9.63 -1.40
C GLN A 14 2.24 -9.35 -2.87
N ASP A 15 2.96 -10.24 -3.56
CA ASP A 15 3.35 -10.02 -4.95
C ASP A 15 2.15 -10.03 -5.90
N THR A 16 1.23 -10.99 -5.71
CA THR A 16 -0.01 -11.09 -6.49
C THR A 16 -0.91 -9.88 -6.26
N LEU A 17 -1.03 -9.43 -5.01
CA LEU A 17 -1.78 -8.22 -4.67
C LEU A 17 -1.12 -7.00 -5.31
N ARG A 18 0.20 -6.88 -5.24
CA ARG A 18 0.94 -5.79 -5.89
C ARG A 18 0.62 -5.70 -7.37
N ALA A 19 0.74 -6.79 -8.11
CA ALA A 19 0.43 -6.81 -9.54
C ALA A 19 -1.02 -6.37 -9.84
N LYS A 20 -1.99 -6.78 -9.00
CA LYS A 20 -3.41 -6.42 -9.18
C LYS A 20 -3.73 -4.98 -8.80
N PHE A 21 -3.09 -4.45 -7.75
CA PHE A 21 -3.36 -3.11 -7.24
C PHE A 21 -2.56 -2.03 -7.96
N GLN A 22 -1.43 -2.37 -8.57
CA GLN A 22 -0.57 -1.42 -9.29
C GLN A 22 -1.31 -0.54 -10.32
N PRO A 23 -2.19 -1.05 -11.22
CA PRO A 23 -2.93 -0.19 -12.15
C PRO A 23 -3.90 0.77 -11.43
N VAL A 24 -4.49 0.35 -10.31
CA VAL A 24 -5.41 1.19 -9.52
C VAL A 24 -4.64 2.32 -8.84
N ILE A 25 -3.46 2.01 -8.30
CA ILE A 25 -2.59 2.97 -7.62
C ILE A 25 -2.02 3.98 -8.62
N ALA A 26 -1.58 3.52 -9.79
CA ALA A 26 -1.12 4.40 -10.87
C ALA A 26 -2.22 5.37 -11.31
N ALA A 27 -3.44 4.87 -11.56
CA ALA A 27 -4.57 5.73 -11.93
C ALA A 27 -4.89 6.78 -10.85
N LYS A 28 -4.80 6.41 -9.57
CA LYS A 28 -5.02 7.34 -8.47
C LYS A 28 -3.91 8.38 -8.33
N LEU A 29 -2.66 7.99 -8.54
CA LEU A 29 -1.51 8.91 -8.52
C LEU A 29 -1.57 9.94 -9.66
N ASP A 30 -2.01 9.50 -10.83
CA ASP A 30 -2.27 10.38 -11.97
C ASP A 30 -3.41 11.36 -11.66
N GLU A 31 -4.51 10.88 -11.07
CA GLU A 31 -5.65 11.70 -10.67
C GLU A 31 -5.26 12.81 -9.69
N VAL A 32 -4.44 12.49 -8.69
CA VAL A 32 -4.00 13.49 -7.69
C VAL A 32 -2.83 14.35 -8.16
N GLY A 33 -2.25 14.08 -9.34
CA GLY A 33 -1.19 14.87 -9.94
C GLY A 33 0.18 14.78 -9.25
N VAL A 34 0.36 13.86 -8.30
CA VAL A 34 1.58 13.72 -7.49
C VAL A 34 2.79 13.38 -8.36
N ALA A 35 2.61 12.56 -9.39
CA ALA A 35 3.66 12.27 -10.38
C ALA A 35 4.14 13.54 -11.11
N ARG A 36 3.21 14.45 -11.44
CA ARG A 36 3.51 15.72 -12.10
C ARG A 36 4.33 16.64 -11.19
N ASP A 37 3.90 16.78 -9.93
CA ASP A 37 4.56 17.65 -8.97
C ASP A 37 5.96 17.15 -8.62
N TYR A 38 6.13 15.83 -8.47
CA TYR A 38 7.43 15.22 -8.26
C TYR A 38 8.37 15.42 -9.47
N ASN A 39 7.88 15.26 -10.69
CA ASN A 39 8.66 15.51 -11.91
C ASN A 39 9.07 16.99 -12.05
N ASN A 40 8.19 17.92 -11.67
CA ASN A 40 8.49 19.35 -11.64
C ASN A 40 9.59 19.67 -10.63
N LEU A 41 9.52 19.08 -9.44
CA LEU A 41 10.57 19.21 -8.41
C LEU A 41 11.91 18.68 -8.91
N LEU A 42 11.93 17.47 -9.50
CA LEU A 42 13.16 16.87 -10.04
C LEU A 42 13.77 17.71 -11.16
N THR A 43 12.94 18.29 -12.03
CA THR A 43 13.39 19.18 -13.10
C THR A 43 14.10 20.41 -12.53
N ARG A 44 13.51 21.04 -11.51
CA ARG A 44 14.12 22.20 -10.83
C ARG A 44 15.40 21.82 -10.10
N TYR A 45 15.42 20.67 -9.44
CA TYR A 45 16.60 20.18 -8.73
C TYR A 45 17.77 19.93 -9.69
N ARG A 46 17.52 19.28 -10.84
CA ARG A 46 18.53 19.01 -11.88
C ARG A 46 19.07 20.29 -12.54
N ALA A 47 18.34 21.41 -12.46
CA ALA A 47 18.79 22.70 -12.99
C ALA A 47 19.80 23.41 -12.08
N ILE A 48 20.00 22.95 -10.84
CA ILE A 48 20.97 23.56 -9.92
C ILE A 48 22.36 23.02 -10.26
N PRO A 49 23.35 23.89 -10.56
CA PRO A 49 24.70 23.43 -10.82
C PRO A 49 25.36 22.86 -9.56
N PHE A 50 26.23 21.86 -9.73
CA PHE A 50 27.01 21.20 -8.67
C PHE A 50 26.22 20.43 -7.60
N VAL A 51 24.91 20.16 -7.81
CA VAL A 51 24.17 19.24 -6.94
C VAL A 51 24.36 17.78 -7.37
N PRO A 52 24.35 16.82 -6.42
CA PRO A 52 24.33 15.40 -6.75
C PRO A 52 23.12 15.04 -7.62
N GLN A 53 23.21 13.98 -8.41
CA GLN A 53 22.03 13.51 -9.14
C GLN A 53 20.95 13.05 -8.16
N PRO A 54 19.67 13.36 -8.43
CA PRO A 54 18.59 12.87 -7.59
C PRO A 54 18.53 11.33 -7.68
N PRO A 55 18.14 10.66 -6.59
CA PRO A 55 17.98 9.20 -6.61
C PRO A 55 16.93 8.80 -7.67
N GLN A 56 17.18 7.67 -8.34
CA GLN A 56 16.20 7.04 -9.23
C GLN A 56 15.07 6.45 -8.39
N LEU A 57 14.11 7.28 -8.04
CA LEU A 57 12.87 6.86 -7.39
C LEU A 57 11.81 6.58 -8.46
N ASN A 58 11.35 5.33 -8.52
CA ASN A 58 10.10 5.01 -9.20
C ASN A 58 8.95 5.28 -8.24
N LEU A 59 8.30 6.43 -8.40
CA LEU A 59 7.26 6.90 -7.48
C LEU A 59 6.05 5.95 -7.45
N ASP A 60 5.64 5.45 -8.60
CA ASP A 60 4.49 4.53 -8.72
C ASP A 60 4.74 3.24 -7.92
N ARG A 61 5.95 2.67 -8.07
CA ARG A 61 6.35 1.49 -7.32
C ARG A 61 6.45 1.79 -5.83
N TYR A 62 7.06 2.91 -5.46
CA TYR A 62 7.21 3.29 -4.06
C TYR A 62 5.86 3.43 -3.36
N VAL A 63 4.94 4.17 -3.96
CA VAL A 63 3.59 4.34 -3.41
C VAL A 63 2.81 3.04 -3.42
N ALA A 64 2.96 2.20 -4.44
CA ALA A 64 2.32 0.88 -4.46
C ALA A 64 2.77 0.00 -3.29
N ASP A 65 4.05 0.05 -2.96
CA ASP A 65 4.64 -0.70 -1.85
C ASP A 65 4.13 -0.16 -0.51
N GLU A 66 4.16 1.15 -0.31
CA GLU A 66 3.65 1.81 0.90
C GLU A 66 2.14 1.58 1.11
N ALA A 67 1.36 1.58 0.03
CA ALA A 67 -0.08 1.32 0.10
C ALA A 67 -0.38 -0.12 0.55
N LEU A 68 0.37 -1.10 0.04
CA LEU A 68 0.24 -2.50 0.48
C LEU A 68 0.70 -2.68 1.91
N ASP A 69 1.77 -2.01 2.32
CA ASP A 69 2.28 -2.03 3.69
C ASP A 69 1.24 -1.45 4.66
N GLY A 70 0.60 -0.34 4.27
CA GLY A 70 -0.54 0.23 4.97
C GLY A 70 -1.72 -0.75 5.08
N LEU A 71 -2.07 -1.44 3.99
CA LEU A 71 -3.12 -2.47 3.98
C LEU A 71 -2.84 -3.58 5.00
N PHE A 72 -1.63 -4.16 4.98
CA PHE A 72 -1.26 -5.23 5.92
C PHE A 72 -1.16 -4.72 7.36
N THR A 73 -0.74 -3.48 7.57
CA THR A 73 -0.74 -2.85 8.89
C THR A 73 -2.15 -2.76 9.47
N MET A 74 -3.12 -2.32 8.66
CA MET A 74 -4.52 -2.24 9.08
C MET A 74 -5.13 -3.63 9.30
N LEU A 75 -4.79 -4.61 8.45
CA LEU A 75 -5.23 -5.98 8.63
C LEU A 75 -4.69 -6.61 9.93
N GLY A 76 -3.41 -6.39 10.26
CA GLY A 76 -2.82 -6.86 11.50
C GLY A 76 -3.43 -6.23 12.75
N ARG A 77 -3.79 -4.94 12.67
CA ARG A 77 -4.54 -4.26 13.74
C ARG A 77 -5.92 -4.89 13.93
N GLU A 78 -6.62 -5.21 12.84
CA GLU A 78 -7.93 -5.86 12.90
C GLU A 78 -7.83 -7.29 13.45
N GLU A 79 -6.83 -8.06 13.03
CA GLU A 79 -6.56 -9.39 13.57
C GLU A 79 -6.31 -9.33 15.09
N ALA A 80 -5.46 -8.40 15.54
CA ALA A 80 -5.17 -8.23 16.97
C ALA A 80 -6.44 -7.87 17.75
N ARG A 81 -7.27 -6.95 17.22
CA ARG A 81 -8.56 -6.59 17.83
C ARG A 81 -9.49 -7.80 17.93
N ILE A 82 -9.61 -8.59 16.88
CA ILE A 82 -10.42 -9.81 16.84
C ILE A 82 -9.95 -10.86 17.85
N ARG A 83 -8.64 -10.96 18.08
CA ARG A 83 -8.08 -11.88 19.08
C ARG A 83 -8.41 -11.44 20.51
N GLU A 84 -8.49 -10.13 20.75
CA GLU A 84 -8.83 -9.54 22.05
C GLU A 84 -10.35 -9.55 22.31
N ASP A 85 -11.15 -9.26 21.29
CA ASP A 85 -12.62 -9.36 21.33
C ASP A 85 -13.14 -10.17 20.12
N PRO A 86 -13.44 -11.47 20.30
CA PRO A 86 -13.99 -12.32 19.24
C PRO A 86 -15.32 -11.82 18.68
N LYS A 87 -16.08 -10.99 19.40
CA LYS A 87 -17.33 -10.39 18.89
C LYS A 87 -17.07 -9.33 17.81
N ALA A 88 -15.85 -8.77 17.76
CA ALA A 88 -15.42 -7.88 16.69
C ALA A 88 -15.27 -8.58 15.33
N ARG A 89 -15.29 -9.93 15.26
CA ARG A 89 -15.26 -10.69 13.99
C ARG A 89 -16.44 -10.39 13.06
N ALA A 90 -17.56 -9.93 13.60
CA ALA A 90 -18.81 -9.80 12.87
C ALA A 90 -19.00 -8.41 12.21
N THR A 91 -17.92 -7.79 11.74
CA THR A 91 -18.08 -6.57 10.93
C THR A 91 -18.78 -6.91 9.61
N GLU A 92 -19.63 -6.00 9.14
CA GLU A 92 -20.32 -6.07 7.85
C GLU A 92 -19.37 -6.43 6.70
N LEU A 93 -18.15 -5.89 6.75
CA LEU A 93 -17.12 -6.08 5.75
C LEU A 93 -16.59 -7.52 5.72
N LEU A 94 -16.26 -8.11 6.87
CA LEU A 94 -15.83 -9.51 6.94
C LEU A 94 -16.96 -10.45 6.53
N ARG A 95 -18.19 -10.18 6.97
CA ARG A 95 -19.37 -10.90 6.49
C ARG A 95 -19.49 -10.85 4.97
N ARG A 96 -19.37 -9.67 4.36
CA ARG A 96 -19.52 -9.50 2.91
C ARG A 96 -18.47 -10.26 2.10
N VAL A 97 -17.20 -10.19 2.51
CA VAL A 97 -16.08 -10.83 1.81
C VAL A 97 -16.07 -12.35 1.97
N PHE A 98 -16.53 -12.87 3.12
CA PHE A 98 -16.62 -14.32 3.37
C PHE A 98 -18.00 -14.93 3.05
N SER A 99 -19.02 -14.12 2.75
CA SER A 99 -20.33 -14.60 2.26
C SER A 99 -20.37 -14.89 0.77
N SER A 100 -19.39 -14.39 0.00
CA SER A 100 -19.30 -14.60 -1.45
C SER A 100 -18.49 -15.84 -1.84
N THR A 101 -18.32 -16.79 -0.91
CA THR A 101 -17.70 -18.10 -1.16
C THR A 101 -18.69 -19.18 -0.74
#